data_AF-A0A8T4LBJ1-F1
#
_entry.id   AF-A0A8T4LBJ1-F1
#
_cell.length_a   1.000
_cell.length_b   1.000
_cell.length_c   1.000
_cell.angle_alpha   90.00
_cell.angle_beta   90.00
_cell.angle_gamma   90.00
#
_symmetry.space_group_name_H-M   'P 1'
#
loop_
_entity.id
_entity.type
_entity.pdbx_description
1 polymer ?
#
loop_
_entity_poly.entity_id
_entity_poly.type
_entity_poly.pdbx_seq_one_letter_code
_entity_poly.pdbx_strand_id
1 'polypeptide(L)'
;AISAVSVLGWERLAMSNAPLADVAAAAFGSKAFLLLSVMALFATLSTVLFTLISTSRMIYGMASDGALPVICKQIHKATKTPWMAVTIVGLLTIGFILLGDIVKVASLTDFALFGTFAIVNLSLIALRYKDKKTKRGFKSPINVGNFPVLAALGAAASVFMIFQFDYYIILGGIVITLAGLGVYYLVNYGKKKNPKHKYNVHRIHHLKLK
;
A
#
# COMPACT_ATOMS: atom_id res chain seq x y z
N ALA A 1 1.13 25.02 -1.56
CA ALA A 1 2.55 25.18 -1.19
C ALA A 1 2.95 26.65 -1.16
N ILE A 2 2.95 27.34 -2.31
CA ILE A 2 3.33 28.78 -2.39
C ILE A 2 2.51 29.65 -1.42
N SER A 3 1.18 29.46 -1.37
CA SER A 3 0.29 30.20 -0.46
C SER A 3 0.51 29.91 1.02
N ALA A 4 0.93 28.69 1.39
CA ALA A 4 1.20 28.34 2.78
C ALA A 4 2.52 28.96 3.26
N VAL A 5 3.55 28.89 2.41
CA VAL A 5 4.87 29.49 2.68
C VAL A 5 4.77 31.01 2.76
N SER A 6 3.93 31.65 1.93
CA SER A 6 3.74 33.11 2.01
C SER A 6 3.05 33.58 3.29
N VAL A 7 2.21 32.75 3.90
CA VAL A 7 1.44 33.13 5.11
C VAL A 7 2.27 32.91 6.39
N LEU A 8 2.94 31.76 6.52
CA LEU A 8 3.65 31.39 7.75
C LEU A 8 5.18 31.43 7.67
N GLY A 9 5.74 31.43 6.46
CA GLY A 9 7.16 31.19 6.25
C GLY A 9 7.55 29.71 6.38
N TRP A 10 8.64 29.32 5.73
CA TRP A 10 9.12 27.93 5.73
C TRP A 10 9.65 27.49 7.10
N GLU A 11 10.21 28.40 7.89
CA GLU A 11 10.77 28.12 9.23
C GLU A 11 9.67 27.69 10.22
N ARG A 12 8.57 28.43 10.29
CA ARG A 12 7.45 28.09 11.19
C ARG A 12 6.74 26.81 10.74
N LEU A 13 6.63 26.59 9.43
CA LEU A 13 6.08 25.35 8.88
C LEU A 13 6.94 24.13 9.24
N ALA A 14 8.27 24.28 9.22
CA ALA A 14 9.19 23.21 9.58
C ALA A 14 9.13 22.80 11.05
N MET A 15 8.79 23.74 11.95
CA MET A 15 8.66 23.46 13.39
C MET A 15 7.23 23.10 13.83
N SER A 16 6.24 23.23 12.94
CA SER A 16 4.85 22.99 13.27
C SER A 16 4.49 21.50 13.26
N ASN A 17 3.77 21.04 14.30
CA ASN A 17 3.17 19.71 14.35
C ASN A 17 1.85 19.63 13.57
N ALA A 18 1.25 20.77 13.21
CA ALA A 18 -0.03 20.85 12.50
C ALA A 18 -0.01 21.98 11.45
N PRO A 19 0.91 21.92 10.46
CA PRO A 19 1.22 23.06 9.59
C PRO A 19 0.00 23.56 8.82
N LEU A 20 -0.90 22.67 8.40
CA LEU A 20 -2.11 23.07 7.69
C LEU A 20 -3.08 23.87 8.56
N ALA A 21 -3.25 23.45 9.83
CA ALA A 21 -4.12 24.13 10.79
C ALA A 21 -3.52 25.47 11.23
N ASP A 22 -2.19 25.52 11.41
CA ASP A 22 -1.48 26.76 11.73
C ASP A 22 -1.59 27.79 10.60
N VAL A 23 -1.52 27.37 9.32
CA VAL A 23 -1.75 28.27 8.18
C VAL A 23 -3.17 28.84 8.24
N ALA A 24 -4.17 28.00 8.52
CA ALA A 24 -5.56 28.45 8.65
C ALA A 24 -5.74 29.42 9.83
N ALA A 25 -5.07 29.17 10.95
CA ALA A 25 -5.06 30.05 12.11
C ALA A 25 -4.46 31.42 11.78
N ALA A 26 -3.33 31.44 11.08
CA ALA A 26 -2.65 32.66 10.68
C ALA A 26 -3.43 33.49 9.65
N ALA A 27 -4.16 32.83 8.74
CA ALA A 27 -4.93 33.51 7.69
C ALA A 27 -6.33 33.97 8.13
N PHE A 28 -7.03 33.18 8.94
CA PHE A 28 -8.47 33.38 9.23
C PHE A 28 -8.80 33.39 10.73
N GLY A 29 -7.80 33.29 11.61
CA GLY A 29 -7.96 33.30 13.06
C GLY A 29 -8.21 31.92 13.69
N SER A 30 -8.30 31.89 15.02
CA SER A 30 -8.36 30.65 15.83
C SER A 30 -9.58 29.76 15.56
N LYS A 31 -10.71 30.34 15.12
CA LYS A 31 -11.90 29.54 14.74
C LYS A 31 -11.62 28.66 13.51
N ALA A 32 -10.80 29.14 12.58
CA ALA A 32 -10.43 28.39 11.38
C ALA A 32 -9.48 27.23 11.71
N PHE A 33 -8.61 27.38 12.72
CA PHE A 33 -7.80 26.26 13.25
C PHE A 33 -8.70 25.11 13.67
N LEU A 34 -9.68 25.38 14.56
CA LEU A 34 -10.55 24.34 15.11
C LEU A 34 -11.37 23.66 14.01
N LEU A 35 -11.98 24.45 13.12
CA LEU A 35 -12.76 23.92 12.00
C LEU A 35 -11.91 22.99 11.12
N LEU A 36 -10.71 23.43 10.75
CA LEU A 36 -9.81 22.65 9.90
C LEU A 36 -9.33 21.37 10.61
N SER A 37 -9.00 21.45 11.91
CA SER A 37 -8.62 20.28 12.71
C SER A 37 -9.75 19.24 12.77
N VAL A 38 -10.99 19.66 12.97
CA VAL A 38 -12.15 18.76 12.97
C VAL A 38 -12.33 18.11 11.59
N MET A 39 -12.25 18.89 10.51
CA MET A 39 -12.31 18.34 9.14
C MET A 39 -11.19 17.35 8.87
N ALA A 40 -9.96 17.63 9.31
CA ALA A 40 -8.81 16.75 9.16
C ALA A 40 -8.98 15.43 9.94
N LEU A 41 -9.59 15.47 11.13
CA LEU A 41 -9.92 14.26 11.89
C LEU A 41 -10.91 13.38 11.13
N PHE A 42 -12.01 13.95 10.63
CA PHE A 42 -12.99 13.19 9.85
C PHE A 42 -12.39 12.62 8.55
N ALA A 43 -11.55 13.38 7.85
CA ALA A 43 -10.84 12.93 6.67
C ALA A 43 -9.91 11.74 6.98
N THR A 44 -9.11 11.86 8.05
CA THR A 44 -8.18 10.81 8.48
C THR A 44 -8.92 9.54 8.89
N LEU A 45 -10.00 9.66 9.66
CA LEU A 45 -10.85 8.52 10.07
C LEU A 45 -11.40 7.77 8.85
N SER A 46 -11.87 8.51 7.84
CA SER A 46 -12.39 7.93 6.61
C SER A 46 -11.32 7.18 5.82
N THR A 47 -10.12 7.75 5.70
CA THR A 47 -8.98 7.12 5.03
C THR A 47 -8.51 5.85 5.75
N VAL A 48 -8.45 5.88 7.08
CA VAL A 48 -8.10 4.71 7.89
C VAL A 48 -9.13 3.59 7.73
N LEU A 49 -10.42 3.92 7.76
CA LEU A 49 -11.49 2.95 7.56
C LEU A 49 -11.41 2.31 6.16
N PHE A 50 -11.23 3.12 5.12
CA PHE A 50 -11.07 2.62 3.75
C PHE A 50 -9.86 1.69 3.63
N THR A 51 -8.72 2.09 4.19
CA THR A 51 -7.48 1.32 4.15
C THR A 51 -7.62 -0.01 4.90
N LEU A 52 -8.30 -0.02 6.04
CA LEU A 52 -8.58 -1.23 6.82
C LEU A 52 -9.45 -2.22 6.03
N ILE A 53 -10.50 -1.73 5.35
CA ILE A 53 -11.38 -2.56 4.50
C ILE A 53 -10.59 -3.13 3.31
N SER A 54 -9.83 -2.30 2.60
CA SER A 54 -9.02 -2.71 1.44
C SER A 54 -8.00 -3.79 1.82
N THR A 55 -7.24 -3.54 2.88
CA THR A 55 -6.19 -4.45 3.39
C THR A 55 -6.78 -5.79 3.82
N SER A 56 -7.91 -5.77 4.54
CA SER A 56 -8.56 -7.00 5.01
C SER A 56 -9.06 -7.88 3.86
N ARG A 57 -9.54 -7.27 2.76
CA ARG A 57 -9.94 -8.01 1.55
C ARG A 57 -8.74 -8.56 0.78
N MET A 58 -7.64 -7.81 0.70
CA MET A 58 -6.40 -8.28 0.11
C MET A 58 -5.86 -9.50 0.87
N ILE A 59 -5.83 -9.45 2.20
CA ILE A 59 -5.42 -10.57 3.08
C ILE A 59 -6.33 -11.79 2.86
N TYR A 60 -7.66 -11.59 2.80
CA TYR A 60 -8.60 -12.66 2.52
C TYR A 60 -8.38 -13.30 1.14
N GLY A 61 -8.09 -12.49 0.10
CA GLY A 61 -7.74 -12.97 -1.24
C GLY A 61 -6.47 -13.82 -1.22
N MET A 62 -5.40 -13.31 -0.60
CA MET A 62 -4.13 -14.04 -0.44
C MET A 62 -4.29 -15.34 0.35
N ALA A 63 -5.13 -15.36 1.40
CA ALA A 63 -5.45 -16.57 2.16
C ALA A 63 -6.28 -17.57 1.33
N SER A 64 -7.15 -17.08 0.45
CA SER A 64 -7.94 -17.91 -0.47
C SER A 64 -7.09 -18.58 -1.54
N ASP A 65 -6.05 -17.88 -2.03
CA ASP A 65 -5.03 -18.41 -2.94
C ASP A 65 -3.98 -19.30 -2.22
N GLY A 66 -4.11 -19.43 -0.89
CA GLY A 66 -3.28 -20.32 -0.07
C GLY A 66 -1.91 -19.75 0.33
N ALA A 67 -1.66 -18.47 0.06
CA ALA A 67 -0.41 -17.76 0.40
C ALA A 67 -0.31 -17.35 1.88
N LEU A 68 -1.43 -17.33 2.60
CA LEU A 68 -1.50 -17.02 4.04
C LEU A 68 -2.18 -18.15 4.84
N PRO A 69 -2.04 -18.17 6.19
CA PRO A 69 -2.69 -19.16 7.04
C PRO A 69 -4.22 -19.18 6.84
N VAL A 70 -4.84 -20.35 6.97
CA VAL A 70 -6.28 -20.54 6.73
C VAL A 70 -7.14 -19.71 7.69
N ILE A 71 -6.61 -19.34 8.85
CA ILE A 71 -7.27 -18.50 9.86
C ILE A 71 -7.65 -17.12 9.27
N CYS A 72 -6.81 -16.57 8.38
CA CYS A 72 -7.06 -15.29 7.71
C CYS A 72 -8.19 -15.36 6.67
N LYS A 73 -8.66 -16.56 6.31
CA LYS A 73 -9.79 -16.78 5.40
C LYS A 73 -11.14 -16.77 6.11
N GLN A 74 -11.18 -16.74 7.44
CA GLN A 74 -12.45 -16.82 8.17
C GLN A 74 -13.30 -15.56 7.97
N ILE A 75 -14.53 -15.76 7.51
CA ILE A 75 -15.53 -14.71 7.33
C ILE A 75 -16.60 -14.85 8.42
N HIS A 76 -17.01 -13.72 9.00
CA HIS A 76 -18.10 -13.67 9.96
C HIS A 76 -19.45 -13.90 9.28
N LYS A 77 -20.27 -14.81 9.81
CA LYS A 77 -21.51 -15.27 9.14
C LYS A 77 -22.56 -14.18 8.92
N ALA A 78 -22.69 -13.24 9.86
CA ALA A 78 -23.72 -12.19 9.79
C ALA A 78 -23.30 -10.99 8.93
N THR A 79 -22.10 -10.45 9.15
CA THR A 79 -21.58 -9.24 8.51
C THR A 79 -20.83 -9.52 7.20
N LYS A 80 -20.53 -10.80 6.92
CA LYS A 80 -19.71 -11.24 5.76
C LYS A 80 -18.35 -10.54 5.68
N THR A 81 -17.81 -10.11 6.83
CA THR A 81 -16.50 -9.46 6.93
C THR A 81 -15.42 -10.46 7.35
N PRO A 82 -14.19 -10.36 6.81
CA PRO A 82 -13.05 -11.20 7.22
C PRO A 82 -12.53 -10.73 8.60
N TRP A 83 -13.26 -11.05 9.66
CA TRP A 83 -13.04 -10.52 11.01
C TRP A 83 -11.63 -10.84 11.55
N MET A 84 -11.11 -12.04 11.28
CA MET A 84 -9.75 -12.40 11.69
C MET A 84 -8.68 -11.51 11.05
N ALA A 85 -8.82 -11.19 9.76
CA ALA A 85 -7.88 -10.32 9.07
C ALA A 85 -7.92 -8.90 9.67
N VAL A 86 -9.12 -8.38 9.95
CA VAL A 86 -9.31 -7.07 10.58
C VAL A 86 -8.65 -7.03 11.96
N THR A 87 -8.89 -8.05 12.81
CA THR A 87 -8.31 -8.11 14.15
C THR A 87 -6.80 -8.19 14.11
N ILE A 88 -6.21 -9.00 13.23
CA ILE A 88 -4.75 -9.10 13.09
C ILE A 88 -4.15 -7.76 12.67
N VAL A 89 -4.72 -7.09 11.65
CA VAL A 89 -4.26 -5.77 11.20
C VAL A 89 -4.41 -4.73 12.31
N GLY A 90 -5.52 -4.75 13.03
CA GLY A 90 -5.77 -3.85 14.17
C GLY A 90 -4.74 -4.04 15.29
N LEU A 91 -4.47 -5.29 15.70
CA LEU A 91 -3.47 -5.60 16.73
C LEU A 91 -2.06 -5.18 16.30
N LEU A 92 -1.68 -5.44 15.05
CA LEU A 92 -0.39 -4.98 14.52
C LEU A 92 -0.30 -3.45 14.52
N THR A 93 -1.36 -2.76 14.11
CA THR A 93 -1.43 -1.30 14.10
C THR A 93 -1.28 -0.73 15.52
N ILE A 94 -1.99 -1.30 16.50
CA ILE A 94 -1.85 -0.92 17.91
C ILE A 94 -0.41 -1.14 18.39
N GLY A 95 0.22 -2.27 18.02
CA GLY A 95 1.62 -2.54 18.32
C GLY A 95 2.57 -1.46 17.78
N PHE A 96 2.38 -1.03 16.52
CA PHE A 96 3.17 0.04 15.91
C PHE A 96 2.92 1.41 16.55
N ILE A 97 1.69 1.70 17.00
CA ILE A 97 1.39 2.95 17.72
C ILE A 97 2.12 3.01 19.06
N LEU A 98 2.20 1.88 19.79
CA LEU A 98 2.88 1.83 21.09
C LEU A 98 4.40 2.05 21.00
N LEU A 99 5.00 1.84 19.83
CA LEU A 99 6.42 2.15 19.57
C LEU A 99 6.69 3.67 19.48
N GLY A 100 5.67 4.51 19.33
CA GLY A 100 5.71 5.96 19.58
C GLY A 100 6.39 6.84 18.53
N ASP A 101 7.07 6.27 17.52
CA ASP A 101 7.82 7.04 16.52
C ASP A 101 7.12 7.02 15.15
N ILE A 102 6.22 8.01 14.94
CA ILE A 102 5.45 8.13 13.70
C ILE A 102 6.33 8.37 12.48
N VAL A 103 7.48 9.05 12.65
CA VAL A 103 8.40 9.36 11.54
C VAL A 103 9.04 8.07 11.06
N LYS A 104 9.54 7.23 11.98
CA LYS A 104 10.10 5.91 11.61
C LYS A 104 9.07 5.00 10.97
N VAL A 105 7.86 4.94 11.53
CA VAL A 105 6.77 4.10 10.97
C VAL A 105 6.38 4.57 9.56
N ALA A 106 6.30 5.89 9.35
CA ALA A 106 6.05 6.46 8.03
C ALA A 106 7.17 6.12 7.04
N SER A 107 8.44 6.34 7.41
CA SER A 107 9.58 6.01 6.55
C SER A 107 9.64 4.52 6.19
N LEU A 108 9.29 3.64 7.13
CA LEU A 108 9.23 2.19 6.88
C LEU A 108 8.09 1.81 5.93
N THR A 109 6.96 2.51 6.03
CA THR A 109 5.82 2.35 5.12
C THR A 109 6.18 2.84 3.71
N ASP A 110 6.85 3.98 3.60
CA ASP A 110 7.30 4.53 2.32
C ASP A 110 8.35 3.63 1.66
N PHE A 111 9.27 3.06 2.44
CA PHE A 111 10.20 2.04 1.95
C PHE A 111 9.45 0.86 1.30
N ALA A 112 8.44 0.31 1.99
CA ALA A 112 7.62 -0.79 1.46
C ALA A 112 6.83 -0.37 0.21
N LEU A 113 6.36 0.88 0.16
CA LEU A 113 5.64 1.44 -0.98
C LEU A 113 6.56 1.57 -2.21
N PHE A 114 7.75 2.14 -2.06
CA PHE A 114 8.73 2.22 -3.15
C PHE A 114 9.17 0.84 -3.61
N GLY A 115 9.37 -0.11 -2.71
CA GLY A 115 9.66 -1.51 -3.06
C GLY A 115 8.54 -2.12 -3.91
N THR A 116 7.29 -1.90 -3.51
CA THR A 116 6.11 -2.35 -4.27
C THR A 116 6.06 -1.69 -5.65
N PHE A 117 6.28 -0.39 -5.75
CA PHE A 117 6.33 0.31 -7.04
C PHE A 117 7.47 -0.19 -7.93
N ALA A 118 8.65 -0.48 -7.39
CA ALA A 118 9.73 -1.09 -8.15
C ALA A 118 9.30 -2.44 -8.73
N ILE A 119 8.73 -3.34 -7.91
CA ILE A 119 8.27 -4.66 -8.35
C ILE A 119 7.15 -4.56 -9.39
N VAL A 120 6.17 -3.67 -9.20
CA VAL A 120 5.06 -3.47 -10.15
C VAL A 120 5.58 -2.97 -11.50
N ASN A 121 6.49 -1.99 -11.49
CA ASN A 121 7.10 -1.47 -12.71
C ASN A 121 7.97 -2.51 -13.42
N LEU A 122 8.78 -3.28 -12.68
CA LEU A 122 9.54 -4.40 -13.23
C LEU A 122 8.63 -5.49 -13.79
N SER A 123 7.52 -5.79 -13.11
CA SER A 123 6.52 -6.76 -13.59
C SER A 123 5.89 -6.31 -14.90
N LEU A 124 5.61 -5.02 -15.08
CA LEU A 124 5.12 -4.47 -16.34
C LEU A 124 6.15 -4.62 -17.47
N ILE A 125 7.43 -4.34 -17.21
CA ILE A 125 8.52 -4.56 -18.17
C ILE A 125 8.60 -6.03 -18.54
N ALA A 126 8.68 -6.92 -17.55
CA ALA A 126 8.77 -8.37 -17.74
C ALA A 126 7.58 -8.93 -18.52
N LEU A 127 6.36 -8.50 -18.22
CA LEU A 127 5.15 -8.89 -18.94
C LEU A 127 5.20 -8.42 -20.41
N ARG A 128 5.76 -7.24 -20.67
CA ARG A 128 5.88 -6.70 -22.02
C ARG A 128 6.81 -7.53 -22.92
N TYR A 129 7.86 -8.11 -22.34
CA TYR A 129 8.79 -9.01 -23.03
C TYR A 129 8.27 -10.44 -23.16
N LYS A 130 7.64 -10.96 -22.10
CA LYS A 130 7.21 -12.36 -22.03
C LYS A 130 5.94 -12.65 -22.82
N ASP A 131 4.99 -11.72 -22.81
CA ASP A 131 3.69 -11.91 -23.47
C ASP A 131 3.42 -10.83 -24.53
N LYS A 132 4.09 -10.99 -25.67
CA LYS A 132 4.00 -10.06 -26.81
C LYS A 132 2.70 -10.20 -27.61
N LYS A 133 1.97 -11.31 -27.49
CA LYS A 133 0.84 -11.66 -28.38
C LYS A 133 -0.54 -11.32 -27.79
N THR A 134 -0.63 -11.02 -26.50
CA THR A 134 -1.91 -10.65 -25.87
C THR A 134 -2.44 -9.31 -26.38
N LYS A 135 -3.72 -9.28 -26.80
CA LYS A 135 -4.43 -8.04 -27.16
C LYS A 135 -4.58 -7.17 -25.91
N ARG A 136 -3.93 -6.00 -25.89
CA ARG A 136 -3.97 -5.07 -24.75
C ARG A 136 -4.97 -3.95 -25.02
N GLY A 137 -5.94 -3.76 -24.12
CA GLY A 137 -6.91 -2.65 -24.19
C GLY A 137 -6.29 -1.29 -23.94
N PHE A 138 -5.15 -1.23 -23.23
CA PHE A 138 -4.37 -0.01 -23.01
C PHE A 138 -2.88 -0.28 -23.25
N LYS A 139 -2.20 0.69 -23.88
CA LYS A 139 -0.75 0.69 -24.11
C LYS A 139 -0.17 1.98 -23.54
N SER A 140 0.92 1.88 -22.76
CA SER A 140 1.62 3.07 -22.26
C SER A 140 2.06 3.96 -23.43
N PRO A 141 1.80 5.29 -23.37
CA PRO A 141 1.94 6.20 -24.51
C PRO A 141 3.39 6.46 -24.91
N ILE A 142 4.33 6.47 -23.96
CA ILE A 142 5.74 6.72 -24.23
C ILE A 142 6.49 5.38 -24.16
N ASN A 143 6.73 4.80 -25.34
CA ASN A 143 7.36 3.49 -25.49
C ASN A 143 8.45 3.60 -26.57
N VAL A 144 9.70 3.31 -26.22
CA VAL A 144 10.79 3.21 -27.21
C VAL A 144 10.79 1.76 -27.71
N GLY A 145 10.19 1.54 -28.89
CA GLY A 145 9.98 0.21 -29.45
C GLY A 145 9.03 -0.64 -28.60
N ASN A 146 9.54 -1.71 -27.98
CA ASN A 146 8.79 -2.58 -27.05
C ASN A 146 9.06 -2.27 -25.57
N PHE A 147 9.96 -1.33 -25.25
CA PHE A 147 10.36 -1.05 -23.88
C PHE A 147 9.53 0.08 -23.24
N PRO A 148 8.83 -0.17 -22.12
CA PRO A 148 8.03 0.84 -21.44
C PRO A 148 8.94 1.76 -20.63
N VAL A 149 9.34 2.88 -21.24
CA VAL A 149 10.26 3.85 -20.65
C VAL A 149 9.72 4.41 -19.33
N LEU A 150 8.43 4.69 -19.24
CA LEU A 150 7.81 5.16 -17.98
C LEU A 150 7.96 4.15 -16.85
N ALA A 151 7.83 2.86 -17.16
CA ALA A 151 7.99 1.82 -16.15
C ALA A 151 9.45 1.70 -15.71
N ALA A 152 10.39 1.82 -16.66
CA ALA A 152 11.81 1.79 -16.35
C ALA A 152 12.24 3.00 -15.51
N LEU A 153 11.78 4.20 -15.87
CA LEU A 153 12.00 5.42 -15.08
C LEU A 153 11.36 5.31 -13.71
N GLY A 154 10.14 4.79 -13.61
CA GLY A 154 9.46 4.57 -12.33
C GLY A 154 10.19 3.56 -11.44
N ALA A 155 10.68 2.45 -12.02
CA ALA A 155 11.50 1.48 -11.31
C ALA A 155 12.83 2.11 -10.84
N ALA A 156 13.53 2.83 -11.72
CA ALA A 156 14.78 3.50 -11.40
C ALA A 156 14.60 4.56 -10.30
N ALA A 157 13.55 5.39 -10.39
CA ALA A 157 13.23 6.41 -9.40
C ALA A 157 12.86 5.77 -8.04
N SER A 158 12.08 4.68 -8.04
CA SER A 158 11.73 3.97 -6.81
C SER A 158 12.97 3.38 -6.14
N VAL A 159 13.87 2.76 -6.92
CA VAL A 159 15.12 2.21 -6.42
C VAL A 159 16.05 3.31 -5.91
N PHE A 160 16.15 4.43 -6.64
CA PHE A 160 16.92 5.60 -6.22
C PHE A 160 16.43 6.16 -4.88
N MET A 161 15.11 6.30 -4.70
CA MET A 161 14.51 6.76 -3.45
C MET A 161 14.81 5.81 -2.28
N ILE A 162 14.83 4.50 -2.51
CA ILE A 162 15.17 3.52 -1.47
C ILE A 162 16.59 3.76 -0.92
N PHE A 163 17.55 4.11 -1.78
CA PHE A 163 18.93 4.38 -1.36
C PHE A 163 19.09 5.69 -0.56
N GLN A 164 18.07 6.55 -0.54
CA GLN A 164 18.11 7.82 0.20
C GLN A 164 17.74 7.65 1.69
N PHE A 165 17.13 6.53 2.08
CA PHE A 165 16.73 6.28 3.47
C PHE A 165 17.92 5.92 4.37
N ASP A 166 17.78 6.25 5.65
CA ASP A 166 18.75 5.83 6.68
C ASP A 166 18.86 4.31 6.75
N TYR A 167 20.07 3.85 7.09
CA TYR A 167 20.38 2.42 7.21
C TYR A 167 19.42 1.66 8.13
N TYR A 168 18.98 2.29 9.24
CA TYR A 168 18.02 1.68 10.17
C TYR A 168 16.66 1.36 9.51
N ILE A 169 16.17 2.25 8.64
CA ILE A 169 14.90 2.06 7.93
C ILE A 169 15.07 0.96 6.87
N ILE A 170 16.17 0.97 6.13
CA ILE A 170 16.48 -0.06 5.13
C ILE A 170 16.56 -1.43 5.79
N LEU A 171 17.30 -1.55 6.91
CA LEU A 171 17.41 -2.80 7.66
C LEU A 171 16.05 -3.26 8.17
N GLY A 172 15.27 -2.36 8.80
CA GLY A 172 13.92 -2.68 9.27
C GLY A 172 13.00 -3.17 8.15
N GLY A 173 13.05 -2.51 6.98
CA GLY A 173 12.26 -2.86 5.81
C GLY A 173 12.63 -4.23 5.24
N ILE A 174 13.93 -4.54 5.17
CA ILE A 174 14.43 -5.86 4.78
C ILE A 174 13.96 -6.92 5.77
N VAL A 175 14.09 -6.68 7.08
CA VAL A 175 13.65 -7.62 8.13
C VAL A 175 12.16 -7.92 8.01
N ILE A 176 11.30 -6.91 7.84
CA ILE A 176 9.85 -7.11 7.65
C ILE A 176 9.55 -7.89 6.37
N THR A 177 10.25 -7.59 5.28
CA THR A 177 10.07 -8.29 4.00
C THR A 177 10.46 -9.76 4.12
N LEU A 178 11.60 -10.05 4.78
CA LEU A 178 12.07 -11.41 5.05
C LEU A 178 11.14 -12.15 6.00
N ALA A 179 10.60 -11.48 7.03
CA ALA A 179 9.61 -12.06 7.93
C ALA A 179 8.34 -12.46 7.15
N GLY A 180 7.87 -11.60 6.24
CA GLY A 180 6.74 -11.90 5.35
C GLY A 180 7.00 -13.11 4.44
N LEU A 181 8.21 -13.18 3.84
CA LEU A 181 8.64 -14.35 3.07
C LEU A 181 8.72 -15.61 3.94
N GLY A 182 9.24 -15.50 5.17
CA GLY A 182 9.30 -16.59 6.14
C GLY A 182 7.91 -17.14 6.45
N VAL A 183 6.93 -16.28 6.73
CA VAL A 183 5.52 -16.68 6.92
C VAL A 183 4.98 -17.38 5.68
N TYR A 184 5.24 -16.84 4.48
CA TYR A 184 4.81 -17.46 3.22
C TYR A 184 5.40 -18.87 3.05
N TYR A 185 6.70 -19.05 3.29
CA TYR A 185 7.35 -20.36 3.21
C TYR A 185 6.82 -21.31 4.27
N LEU A 186 6.67 -20.89 5.54
CA LEU A 186 6.13 -21.73 6.62
C LEU A 186 4.72 -22.25 6.31
N VAL A 187 3.85 -21.40 5.77
CA VAL A 187 2.48 -21.78 5.38
C VAL A 187 2.48 -22.75 4.20
N ASN A 188 3.49 -22.67 3.32
CA ASN A 188 3.58 -23.47 2.11
C ASN A 188 4.48 -24.71 2.24
N TYR A 189 5.28 -24.83 3.31
CA TYR A 189 6.28 -25.89 3.53
C TYR A 189 5.66 -27.30 3.63
N GLY A 190 4.35 -27.40 3.89
CA GLY A 190 3.62 -28.67 3.98
C GLY A 190 2.57 -28.92 2.89
N LYS A 191 2.32 -27.98 1.98
CA LYS A 191 1.28 -28.13 0.96
C LYS A 191 1.89 -28.76 -0.30
N LYS A 192 1.61 -30.04 -0.57
CA LYS A 192 1.87 -30.67 -1.88
C LYS A 192 1.26 -29.75 -2.96
N LYS A 193 2.08 -29.27 -3.91
CA LYS A 193 1.64 -28.50 -5.09
C LYS A 193 0.43 -29.19 -5.71
N ASN A 194 -0.78 -28.72 -5.42
CA ASN A 194 -1.97 -29.23 -6.06
C ASN A 194 -2.15 -28.46 -7.38
N PRO A 195 -1.93 -29.09 -8.56
CA PRO A 195 -1.87 -28.38 -9.85
C PRO A 195 -3.23 -27.85 -10.34
N LYS A 196 -4.30 -27.91 -9.53
CA LYS A 196 -5.68 -27.59 -9.94
C LYS A 196 -6.04 -26.09 -9.91
N HIS A 197 -5.09 -25.18 -9.65
CA HIS A 197 -5.33 -23.74 -9.73
C HIS A 197 -4.89 -23.11 -11.07
N LYS A 198 -4.98 -23.86 -12.17
CA LYS A 198 -4.91 -23.28 -13.51
C LYS A 198 -6.27 -22.68 -13.89
N TYR A 199 -6.38 -21.37 -13.68
CA TYR A 199 -7.21 -20.43 -14.45
C TYR A 199 -8.62 -20.89 -14.84
N ASN A 200 -9.56 -20.87 -13.90
CA ASN A 200 -10.99 -20.97 -14.23
C ASN A 200 -11.56 -19.59 -14.66
N VAL A 201 -10.81 -18.84 -15.48
CA VAL A 201 -11.27 -17.56 -16.06
C VAL A 201 -12.25 -17.81 -17.22
N HIS A 202 -12.32 -19.05 -17.72
CA HIS A 202 -13.24 -19.42 -18.82
C HIS A 202 -14.71 -19.62 -18.37
N ARG A 203 -15.02 -19.65 -17.07
CA ARG A 203 -16.39 -19.95 -16.62
C ARG A 203 -17.32 -18.75 -16.48
N ILE A 204 -16.84 -17.51 -16.72
CA ILE A 204 -17.68 -16.31 -16.64
C ILE A 204 -18.39 -16.02 -17.98
N HIS A 205 -17.89 -16.52 -19.11
CA HIS A 205 -18.55 -16.28 -20.41
C HIS A 205 -19.81 -17.13 -20.63
N HIS A 206 -19.96 -18.27 -19.95
CA HIS A 206 -21.11 -19.15 -20.15
C HIS A 206 -22.35 -18.82 -19.29
N LEU A 207 -22.27 -17.86 -18.36
CA LEU A 207 -23.39 -17.47 -17.49
C LEU A 207 -24.12 -16.19 -17.94
N LYS A 208 -23.75 -15.60 -19.08
CA LYS A 208 -24.44 -14.45 -19.68
C LYS A 208 -25.29 -14.79 -20.92
N LEU A 209 -25.47 -16.06 -21.24
CA LEU A 209 -26.22 -16.51 -22.43
C LEU A 209 -27.29 -17.57 -22.11
N LYS A 210 -27.91 -17.49 -20.94
CA LYS A 210 -29.18 -18.17 -20.67
C LYS A 210 -30.17 -17.19 -20.07
#